data_AF-A0A9D3SWX4-F1
#
_entry.id   AF-A0A9D3SWX4-F1
#
_cell.length_a   1.000
_cell.length_b   1.000
_cell.length_c   1.000
_cell.angle_alpha   90.00
_cell.angle_beta   90.00
_cell.angle_gamma   90.00
#
_symmetry.space_group_name_H-M   'P 1'
#
loop_
_entity.id
_entity.type
_entity.pdbx_description
1 polymer ?
#
loop_
_entity_poly.entity_id
_entity_poly.type
_entity_poly.pdbx_seq_one_letter_code
_entity_poly.pdbx_strand_id
1 'polypeptide(L)'
;MYLPTNQGFDHYLGIPYSHDQGVVTVPLFANDTIKQQPVSFPDLEKSYSNFATQFIIMSARRKQPFFLYYPSHHTHYPQFAGKGTTGKSRRGPFGDALMEFDSTVGNIIQALVDSGVHNNTFVFFTADNGPELLRMSRGGNAGLLKCGKDTTYEGGVREPAIAYWPRRIQAGSVKSSTTPDQDCHETAHLKYHDPPLLFDLETDPSENYNLATHPEYKAVLQLIQDVKTEFEGGMVFGEAQVGKGTDPALEPCCAPQCTPKPTCCSCS
;
A
#
# COMPACT_ATOMS: atom_id res chain seq x y z
N MET A 1 -18.42 -8.32 -10.13
CA MET A 1 -17.52 -7.37 -9.43
C MET A 1 -16.63 -8.18 -8.50
N TYR A 2 -15.32 -7.93 -8.52
CA TYR A 2 -14.35 -8.65 -7.69
C TYR A 2 -14.31 -8.05 -6.26
N LEU A 3 -15.37 -8.28 -5.49
CA LEU A 3 -15.43 -7.83 -4.09
C LEU A 3 -14.71 -8.82 -3.16
N PRO A 4 -14.09 -8.36 -2.06
CA PRO A 4 -13.42 -9.24 -1.09
C PRO A 4 -14.33 -10.34 -0.52
N THR A 5 -15.63 -10.08 -0.39
CA THR A 5 -16.61 -11.07 0.07
C THR A 5 -16.79 -12.27 -0.87
N ASN A 6 -16.40 -12.12 -2.15
CA ASN A 6 -16.35 -13.21 -3.12
C ASN A 6 -14.97 -13.91 -3.14
N GLN A 7 -14.05 -13.52 -2.25
CA GLN A 7 -12.66 -13.98 -2.18
C GLN A 7 -12.29 -14.46 -0.76
N GLY A 8 -13.29 -14.86 0.04
CA GLY A 8 -13.09 -15.48 1.36
C GLY A 8 -13.14 -14.53 2.56
N PHE A 9 -13.43 -13.23 2.38
CA PHE A 9 -13.67 -12.32 3.50
C PHE A 9 -15.13 -12.35 3.96
N ASP A 10 -15.39 -12.49 5.26
CA ASP A 10 -16.76 -12.47 5.80
C ASP A 10 -17.41 -11.09 5.75
N HIS A 11 -16.60 -10.03 5.87
CA HIS A 11 -17.04 -8.65 5.98
C HIS A 11 -16.14 -7.71 5.18
N TYR A 12 -16.73 -6.67 4.59
CA TYR A 12 -16.00 -5.68 3.80
C TYR A 12 -16.59 -4.27 4.00
N LEU A 13 -15.71 -3.29 4.18
CA LEU A 13 -16.03 -1.87 4.07
C LEU A 13 -14.90 -1.21 3.28
N GLY A 14 -15.17 -0.68 2.09
CA GLY A 14 -14.12 -0.12 1.25
C GLY A 14 -14.57 0.40 -0.10
N ILE A 15 -13.64 1.06 -0.79
CA ILE A 15 -13.78 1.41 -2.20
C ILE A 15 -13.18 0.25 -3.02
N PRO A 16 -13.86 -0.26 -4.06
CA PRO A 16 -13.44 -1.46 -4.78
C PRO A 16 -12.31 -1.22 -5.79
N TYR A 17 -11.75 -0.01 -5.86
CA TYR A 17 -10.70 0.42 -6.78
C TYR A 17 -10.00 1.70 -6.26
N SER A 18 -8.95 2.16 -6.95
CA SER A 18 -8.22 3.37 -6.56
C SER A 18 -9.10 4.62 -6.59
N HIS A 19 -9.02 5.46 -5.55
CA HIS A 19 -9.91 6.60 -5.36
C HIS A 19 -9.62 7.80 -6.28
N ASP A 20 -8.60 7.71 -7.13
CA ASP A 20 -8.16 8.74 -8.08
C ASP A 20 -8.56 8.47 -9.54
N GLN A 21 -9.35 7.43 -9.80
CA GLN A 21 -9.83 7.05 -11.15
C GLN A 21 -10.71 8.11 -11.86
N GLY A 22 -10.85 9.33 -11.34
CA GLY A 22 -11.02 10.58 -12.10
C GLY A 22 -12.33 10.83 -12.88
N VAL A 23 -13.20 9.84 -13.07
CA VAL A 23 -14.41 9.96 -13.90
C VAL A 23 -15.70 9.48 -13.22
N VAL A 24 -15.61 8.83 -12.07
CA VAL A 24 -16.76 8.13 -11.43
C VAL A 24 -17.00 8.68 -10.03
N THR A 25 -18.27 8.79 -9.62
CA THR A 25 -18.62 9.03 -8.22
C THR A 25 -18.14 7.83 -7.39
N VAL A 26 -17.13 8.02 -6.56
CA VAL A 26 -16.46 6.91 -5.85
C VAL A 26 -17.41 6.27 -4.83
N PRO A 27 -17.73 4.97 -4.94
CA PRO A 27 -18.66 4.30 -4.03
C PRO A 27 -17.93 3.75 -2.80
N LEU A 28 -18.54 3.90 -1.63
CA LEU A 28 -18.19 3.15 -0.43
C LEU A 28 -19.10 1.93 -0.35
N PHE A 29 -18.52 0.74 -0.48
CA PHE A 29 -19.22 -0.51 -0.30
C PHE A 29 -19.23 -0.93 1.17
N ALA A 30 -20.37 -1.47 1.62
CA ALA A 30 -20.48 -2.30 2.80
C ALA A 30 -20.95 -3.69 2.33
N ASN A 31 -20.05 -4.67 2.38
CA ASN A 31 -20.19 -5.98 1.75
C ASN A 31 -20.52 -5.85 0.26
N ASP A 32 -21.69 -6.32 -0.16
CA ASP A 32 -22.20 -6.30 -1.54
C ASP A 32 -23.06 -5.07 -1.87
N THR A 33 -23.26 -4.16 -0.92
CA THR A 33 -24.12 -2.97 -1.08
C THR A 33 -23.30 -1.68 -1.13
N ILE A 34 -23.69 -0.75 -2.01
CA ILE A 34 -23.14 0.62 -2.00
C ILE A 34 -23.84 1.39 -0.88
N LYS A 35 -23.06 1.78 0.13
CA LYS A 35 -23.53 2.52 1.29
C LYS A 35 -23.56 4.02 1.06
N GLN A 36 -22.61 4.55 0.29
CA GLN A 36 -22.48 5.98 0.01
C GLN A 36 -21.84 6.17 -1.37
N GLN A 37 -22.35 7.09 -2.18
CA GLN A 37 -21.76 7.46 -3.46
C GLN A 37 -22.16 8.91 -3.80
N PRO A 38 -21.23 9.85 -4.05
CA PRO A 38 -19.80 9.73 -3.82
C PRO A 38 -19.47 9.63 -2.34
N VAL A 39 -18.41 8.91 -2.01
CA VAL A 39 -17.88 8.80 -0.65
C VAL A 39 -17.37 10.14 -0.11
N SER A 40 -17.58 10.39 1.18
CA SER A 40 -16.96 11.52 1.88
C SER A 40 -15.52 11.18 2.27
N PHE A 41 -14.52 11.66 1.52
CA PHE A 41 -13.11 11.46 1.85
C PHE A 41 -12.73 11.91 3.27
N PRO A 42 -13.17 13.09 3.78
CA PRO A 42 -12.85 13.51 5.15
C PRO A 42 -13.42 12.60 6.25
N ASP A 43 -14.42 11.76 5.96
CA ASP A 43 -15.01 10.83 6.93
C ASP A 43 -14.60 9.36 6.68
N LEU A 44 -13.82 9.11 5.61
CA LEU A 44 -13.54 7.78 5.12
C LEU A 44 -12.65 6.97 6.08
N GLU A 45 -11.51 7.55 6.45
CA GLU A 45 -10.54 6.91 7.35
C GLU A 45 -11.16 6.64 8.73
N LYS A 46 -11.98 7.58 9.23
CA LYS A 46 -12.77 7.38 10.46
C LYS A 46 -13.76 6.21 10.32
N SER A 47 -14.42 6.08 9.17
CA SER A 47 -15.35 4.97 8.92
C SER A 47 -14.63 3.62 8.90
N TYR A 48 -13.44 3.56 8.29
CA TYR A 48 -12.59 2.38 8.31
C TYR A 48 -12.07 2.04 9.71
N SER A 49 -11.59 3.04 10.45
CA SER A 49 -11.13 2.87 11.83
C SER A 49 -12.23 2.32 12.73
N ASN A 50 -13.45 2.84 12.63
CA ASN A 50 -14.62 2.34 13.35
C ASN A 50 -14.97 0.90 12.97
N PHE A 51 -14.95 0.57 11.68
CA PHE A 51 -15.22 -0.79 11.21
C PHE A 51 -14.19 -1.79 11.74
N ALA A 52 -12.89 -1.47 11.62
CA ALA A 52 -11.81 -2.31 12.09
C ALA A 52 -11.86 -2.56 13.61
N THR A 53 -12.03 -1.50 14.40
CA THR A 53 -12.10 -1.60 15.87
C THR A 53 -13.33 -2.38 16.32
N GLN A 54 -14.50 -2.15 15.72
CA GLN A 54 -15.71 -2.93 16.02
C GLN A 54 -15.56 -4.39 15.63
N PHE A 55 -14.95 -4.69 14.48
CA PHE A 55 -14.67 -6.06 14.05
C PHE A 55 -13.80 -6.81 15.08
N ILE A 56 -12.74 -6.17 15.58
CA ILE A 56 -11.86 -6.71 16.62
C ILE A 56 -12.66 -6.99 17.90
N ILE A 57 -13.38 -5.99 18.41
CA ILE A 57 -14.17 -6.09 19.66
C ILE A 57 -15.19 -7.23 19.57
N MET A 58 -15.90 -7.33 18.44
CA MET A 58 -16.92 -8.36 18.23
C MET A 58 -16.31 -9.75 18.09
N SER A 59 -15.18 -9.88 17.38
CA SER A 59 -14.46 -11.16 17.24
C SER A 59 -13.94 -11.65 18.59
N ALA A 60 -13.36 -10.76 19.39
CA ALA A 60 -12.90 -11.06 20.74
C ALA A 60 -14.05 -11.50 21.66
N ARG A 61 -15.19 -10.78 21.64
CA ARG A 61 -16.40 -11.16 22.41
C ARG A 61 -16.92 -12.54 22.03
N ARG A 62 -16.89 -12.89 20.75
CA ARG A 62 -17.30 -14.21 20.23
C ARG A 62 -16.24 -15.29 20.42
N LYS A 63 -15.04 -14.93 20.90
CA LYS A 63 -13.87 -15.83 21.02
C LYS A 63 -13.51 -16.50 19.69
N GLN A 64 -13.66 -15.77 18.58
CA GLN A 64 -13.30 -16.25 17.25
C GLN A 64 -11.93 -15.68 16.85
N PRO A 65 -11.01 -16.49 16.32
CA PRO A 65 -9.84 -15.97 15.63
C PRO A 65 -10.30 -15.11 14.46
N PHE A 66 -9.57 -14.03 14.19
CA PHE A 66 -9.91 -13.11 13.12
C PHE A 66 -8.69 -12.79 12.28
N PHE A 67 -8.96 -12.43 11.03
CA PHE A 67 -7.99 -11.85 10.11
C PHE A 67 -8.54 -10.52 9.62
N LEU A 68 -7.83 -9.43 9.93
CA LEU A 68 -8.17 -8.09 9.47
C LEU A 68 -7.12 -7.66 8.44
N TYR A 69 -7.57 -7.49 7.20
CA TYR A 69 -6.77 -6.85 6.16
C TYR A 69 -7.21 -5.38 6.04
N TYR A 70 -6.29 -4.45 6.30
CA TYR A 70 -6.54 -3.01 6.33
C TYR A 70 -5.70 -2.28 5.26
N PRO A 71 -6.07 -2.35 3.97
CA PRO A 71 -5.42 -1.58 2.93
C PRO A 71 -5.94 -0.13 2.95
N SER A 72 -5.29 0.73 3.74
CA SER A 72 -5.68 2.15 3.77
C SER A 72 -5.49 2.80 2.40
N HIS A 73 -6.30 3.83 2.13
CA HIS A 73 -6.08 4.71 0.96
C HIS A 73 -5.00 5.76 1.25
N HIS A 74 -4.69 5.98 2.54
CA HIS A 74 -3.55 6.78 2.93
C HIS A 74 -2.26 6.02 2.59
N THR A 75 -1.28 6.61 1.92
CA THR A 75 -1.12 8.04 1.57
C THR A 75 -1.20 8.29 0.05
N HIS A 76 -2.08 7.60 -0.67
CA HIS A 76 -2.20 7.74 -2.12
C HIS A 76 -2.82 9.09 -2.51
N TYR A 77 -2.42 9.63 -3.67
CA TYR A 77 -2.99 10.86 -4.23
C TYR A 77 -4.45 10.64 -4.70
N PRO A 78 -5.34 11.65 -4.67
CA PRO A 78 -5.20 12.92 -3.96
C PRO A 78 -5.22 12.74 -2.45
N GLN A 79 -4.35 13.47 -1.76
CA GLN A 79 -4.29 13.48 -0.29
C GLN A 79 -5.58 14.06 0.27
N PHE A 80 -6.16 13.35 1.24
CA PHE A 80 -7.28 13.82 2.05
C PHE A 80 -6.97 13.58 3.53
N ALA A 81 -7.68 14.25 4.42
CA ALA A 81 -7.66 13.98 5.84
C ALA A 81 -8.95 14.52 6.46
N GLY A 82 -9.40 13.92 7.55
CA GLY A 82 -10.52 14.43 8.33
C GLY A 82 -10.21 15.74 9.02
N LYS A 83 -11.28 16.47 9.40
CA LYS A 83 -11.20 17.79 10.05
C LYS A 83 -10.33 17.80 11.32
N GLY A 84 -10.20 16.66 11.98
CA GLY A 84 -9.38 16.48 13.16
C GLY A 84 -7.87 16.49 12.89
N THR A 85 -7.44 16.37 11.64
CA THR A 85 -6.02 16.22 11.26
C THR A 85 -5.60 17.22 10.19
N THR A 86 -6.53 17.75 9.38
CA THR A 86 -6.24 18.77 8.36
C THR A 86 -5.49 19.97 8.94
N GLY A 87 -4.35 20.31 8.33
CA GLY A 87 -3.52 21.46 8.68
C GLY A 87 -2.71 21.30 9.98
N LYS A 88 -2.63 20.08 10.54
CA LYS A 88 -1.91 19.84 11.80
C LYS A 88 -0.50 19.33 11.61
N SER A 89 -0.22 18.64 10.51
CA SER A 89 1.11 18.13 10.21
C SER A 89 2.03 19.23 9.68
N ARG A 90 3.31 19.15 10.06
CA ARG A 90 4.37 20.00 9.49
C ARG A 90 4.67 19.67 8.03
N ARG A 91 4.23 18.51 7.54
CA ARG A 91 4.47 18.01 6.16
C ARG A 91 3.25 18.20 5.25
N GLY A 92 2.44 19.23 5.53
CA GLY A 92 1.30 19.62 4.69
C GLY A 92 0.31 18.47 4.45
N PRO A 93 -0.39 18.46 3.29
CA PRO A 93 -1.45 17.49 3.03
C PRO A 93 -1.03 16.02 3.09
N PHE A 94 0.17 15.67 2.61
CA PHE A 94 0.70 14.30 2.74
C PHE A 94 0.91 13.93 4.22
N GLY A 95 1.45 14.88 4.98
CA GLY A 95 1.65 14.72 6.41
C GLY A 95 0.35 14.59 7.20
N ASP A 96 -0.71 15.28 6.79
CA ASP A 96 -2.03 15.18 7.43
C ASP A 96 -2.66 13.81 7.18
N ALA A 97 -2.59 13.30 5.95
CA ALA A 97 -3.04 11.95 5.58
C ALA A 97 -2.27 10.88 6.38
N LEU A 98 -0.93 10.98 6.41
CA LEU A 98 -0.08 10.05 7.16
C LEU A 98 -0.35 10.09 8.67
N MET A 99 -0.55 11.28 9.24
CA MET A 99 -0.88 11.46 10.66
C MET A 99 -2.26 10.87 11.00
N GLU A 100 -3.23 10.96 10.08
CA GLU A 100 -4.55 10.36 10.29
C GLU A 100 -4.47 8.83 10.27
N PHE A 101 -3.71 8.26 9.34
CA PHE A 101 -3.47 6.82 9.28
C PHE A 101 -2.73 6.30 10.52
N ASP A 102 -1.68 6.99 10.98
CA ASP A 102 -0.97 6.66 12.22
C ASP A 102 -1.91 6.63 13.44
N SER A 103 -2.81 7.61 13.54
CA SER A 103 -3.85 7.64 14.56
C SER A 103 -4.80 6.43 14.46
N THR A 104 -5.19 6.02 13.25
CA THR A 104 -6.00 4.82 13.05
C THR A 104 -5.27 3.54 13.47
N VAL A 105 -3.98 3.41 13.16
CA VAL A 105 -3.16 2.29 13.67
C VAL A 105 -3.19 2.28 15.19
N GLY A 106 -3.03 3.45 15.84
CA GLY A 106 -3.18 3.61 17.28
C GLY A 106 -4.52 3.12 17.81
N ASN A 107 -5.63 3.48 17.17
CA ASN A 107 -6.97 3.02 17.53
C ASN A 107 -7.12 1.50 17.42
N ILE A 108 -6.56 0.89 16.37
CA ILE A 108 -6.57 -0.57 16.18
C ILE A 108 -5.80 -1.27 17.30
N ILE A 109 -4.58 -0.80 17.62
CA ILE A 109 -3.78 -1.34 18.72
C ILE A 109 -4.52 -1.19 20.06
N GLN A 110 -5.12 -0.02 20.31
CA GLN A 110 -5.90 0.21 21.54
C GLN A 110 -7.09 -0.73 21.64
N ALA A 111 -7.83 -0.97 20.54
CA ALA A 111 -8.94 -1.92 20.53
C ALA A 111 -8.49 -3.36 20.84
N LEU A 112 -7.30 -3.79 20.39
CA LEU A 112 -6.72 -5.08 20.74
C LEU A 112 -6.37 -5.17 22.23
N VAL A 113 -5.84 -4.08 22.81
CA VAL A 113 -5.50 -4.00 24.24
C VAL A 113 -6.75 -4.04 25.08
N ASP A 114 -7.74 -3.18 24.79
CA ASP A 114 -9.00 -3.06 25.53
C ASP A 114 -9.84 -4.35 25.45
N SER A 115 -9.75 -5.06 24.32
CA SER A 115 -10.41 -6.36 24.13
C SER A 115 -9.65 -7.52 24.77
N GLY A 116 -8.47 -7.29 25.34
CA GLY A 116 -7.65 -8.30 26.02
C GLY A 116 -6.98 -9.31 25.08
N VAL A 117 -6.94 -9.06 23.77
CA VAL A 117 -6.43 -9.99 22.76
C VAL A 117 -5.05 -9.63 22.20
N HIS A 118 -4.51 -8.45 22.52
CA HIS A 118 -3.22 -7.95 21.98
C HIS A 118 -2.03 -8.94 22.08
N ASN A 119 -1.91 -9.71 23.17
CA ASN A 119 -0.82 -10.69 23.34
C ASN A 119 -0.96 -11.91 22.40
N ASN A 120 -2.14 -12.14 21.83
CA ASN A 120 -2.42 -13.23 20.90
C ASN A 120 -2.80 -12.71 19.50
N THR A 121 -2.32 -11.52 19.14
CA THR A 121 -2.54 -10.94 17.82
C THR A 121 -1.19 -10.57 17.22
N PHE A 122 -0.91 -11.12 16.03
CA PHE A 122 0.17 -10.68 15.18
C PHE A 122 -0.32 -9.49 14.34
N VAL A 123 0.41 -8.38 14.41
CA VAL A 123 0.17 -7.20 13.58
C VAL A 123 1.37 -7.02 12.67
N PHE A 124 1.13 -6.87 11.37
CA PHE A 124 2.15 -6.58 10.38
C PHE A 124 1.76 -5.30 9.63
N PHE A 125 2.68 -4.35 9.58
CA PHE A 125 2.53 -3.10 8.87
C PHE A 125 3.52 -3.06 7.71
N THR A 126 3.04 -2.69 6.53
CA THR A 126 3.88 -2.42 5.36
C THR A 126 3.15 -1.53 4.35
N ALA A 127 3.81 -1.21 3.23
CA ALA A 127 3.25 -0.50 2.08
C ALA A 127 3.26 -1.40 0.83
N ASP A 128 2.58 -0.98 -0.23
CA ASP A 128 2.44 -1.73 -1.48
C ASP A 128 3.57 -1.49 -2.49
N ASN A 129 4.12 -0.28 -2.50
CA ASN A 129 5.25 0.16 -3.33
C ASN A 129 5.87 1.45 -2.77
N GLY A 130 7.02 1.83 -3.34
CA GLY A 130 7.71 3.08 -3.02
C GLY A 130 6.87 4.33 -3.30
N PRO A 131 7.35 5.52 -2.90
CA PRO A 131 6.61 6.76 -3.03
C PRO A 131 6.45 7.23 -4.49
N GLU A 132 5.27 7.74 -4.83
CA GLU A 132 5.05 8.44 -6.11
C GLU A 132 5.72 9.83 -6.09
N LEU A 133 7.02 9.88 -6.45
CA LEU A 133 7.85 11.10 -6.36
C LEU A 133 7.36 12.24 -7.26
N LEU A 134 6.64 11.93 -8.33
CA LEU A 134 6.01 12.91 -9.23
C LEU A 134 5.03 13.86 -8.49
N ARG A 135 4.50 13.45 -7.32
CA ARG A 135 3.61 14.29 -6.50
C ARG A 135 4.35 15.33 -5.66
N MET A 136 5.68 15.38 -5.75
CA MET A 136 6.53 16.36 -5.07
C MET A 136 6.18 16.46 -3.57
N SER A 137 5.88 17.66 -3.06
CA SER A 137 5.51 17.89 -1.65
C SER A 137 4.21 17.20 -1.20
N ARG A 138 3.42 16.66 -2.14
CA ARG A 138 2.21 15.86 -1.88
C ARG A 138 2.47 14.35 -1.98
N GLY A 139 3.72 13.93 -2.20
CA GLY A 139 4.15 12.54 -2.26
C GLY A 139 4.99 12.11 -1.04
N GLY A 140 5.27 10.81 -1.00
CA GLY A 140 6.13 10.20 0.02
C GLY A 140 7.61 10.51 -0.18
N ASN A 141 8.48 9.82 0.55
CA ASN A 141 9.92 10.00 0.47
C ASN A 141 10.59 8.63 0.66
N ALA A 142 11.51 8.26 -0.22
CA ALA A 142 12.19 6.96 -0.21
C ALA A 142 13.38 6.92 0.76
N GLY A 143 13.57 7.99 1.54
CA GLY A 143 14.71 8.19 2.40
C GLY A 143 15.99 8.29 1.58
N LEU A 144 16.85 7.31 1.81
CA LEU A 144 18.17 7.17 1.19
C LEU A 144 18.16 6.41 -0.13
N LEU A 145 17.05 5.74 -0.42
CA LEU A 145 16.96 4.77 -1.49
C LEU A 145 16.71 5.48 -2.83
N LYS A 146 17.20 4.87 -3.91
CA LYS A 146 17.13 5.44 -5.24
C LYS A 146 15.72 5.32 -5.84
N CYS A 147 15.26 6.38 -6.48
CA CYS A 147 13.95 6.49 -7.14
C CYS A 147 12.74 6.19 -6.22
N GLY A 148 11.65 5.68 -6.79
CA GLY A 148 10.34 5.55 -6.15
C GLY A 148 9.42 4.65 -6.97
N LYS A 149 8.10 4.83 -6.81
CA LYS A 149 7.05 4.09 -7.53
C LYS A 149 7.35 3.96 -9.03
N ASP A 150 6.97 2.83 -9.61
CA ASP A 150 7.14 2.44 -11.02
C ASP A 150 8.59 2.13 -11.44
N THR A 151 9.53 2.01 -10.50
CA THR A 151 10.91 1.60 -10.77
C THR A 151 11.29 0.34 -10.01
N THR A 152 12.32 -0.37 -10.47
CA THR A 152 12.90 -1.55 -9.79
C THR A 152 14.13 -1.21 -8.96
N TYR A 153 14.42 0.07 -8.76
CA TYR A 153 15.42 0.54 -7.80
C TYR A 153 14.90 0.37 -6.37
N GLU A 154 15.80 0.38 -5.39
CA GLU A 154 15.43 0.09 -3.99
C GLU A 154 14.33 1.01 -3.45
N GLY A 155 14.30 2.28 -3.85
CA GLY A 155 13.26 3.22 -3.40
C GLY A 155 11.87 2.93 -3.96
N GLY A 156 11.75 2.10 -5.00
CA GLY A 156 10.48 1.66 -5.57
C GLY A 156 9.93 0.35 -4.99
N VAL A 157 10.79 -0.48 -4.39
CA VAL A 157 10.44 -1.85 -3.99
C VAL A 157 10.77 -2.21 -2.53
N ARG A 158 11.62 -1.44 -1.85
CA ARG A 158 11.98 -1.68 -0.45
C ARG A 158 11.09 -0.82 0.47
N GLU A 159 10.21 -1.50 1.20
CA GLU A 159 9.16 -0.86 2.01
C GLU A 159 9.47 -0.84 3.51
N PRO A 160 8.85 0.09 4.28
CA PRO A 160 8.77 -0.07 5.72
C PRO A 160 8.04 -1.38 6.06
N ALA A 161 8.59 -2.14 7.02
CA ALA A 161 7.98 -3.38 7.48
C ALA A 161 8.12 -3.49 9.00
N ILE A 162 7.00 -3.54 9.72
CA ILE A 162 6.99 -3.66 11.18
C ILE A 162 6.15 -4.88 11.56
N ALA A 163 6.78 -5.83 12.24
CA ALA A 163 6.11 -6.97 12.86
C ALA A 163 5.96 -6.72 14.37
N TYR A 164 4.72 -6.79 14.85
CA TYR A 164 4.37 -6.56 16.25
C TYR A 164 3.57 -7.74 16.80
N TRP A 165 4.13 -8.42 17.80
CA TRP A 165 3.43 -9.47 18.54
C TRP A 165 3.99 -9.58 19.96
N PRO A 166 3.36 -8.92 20.95
CA PRO A 166 3.81 -8.95 22.32
C PRO A 166 3.99 -10.38 22.84
N ARG A 167 5.08 -10.61 23.60
CA ARG A 167 5.49 -11.92 24.16
C ARG A 167 5.91 -12.99 23.15
N ARG A 168 5.84 -12.71 21.84
CA ARG A 168 6.34 -13.60 20.78
C ARG A 168 7.52 -12.98 20.02
N ILE A 169 7.45 -11.69 19.74
CA ILE A 169 8.53 -10.91 19.11
C ILE A 169 9.19 -10.05 20.19
N GLN A 170 10.52 -10.11 20.27
CA GLN A 170 11.30 -9.28 21.18
C GLN A 170 11.24 -7.81 20.72
N ALA A 171 10.78 -6.93 21.60
CA ALA A 171 10.69 -5.50 21.33
C ALA A 171 12.05 -4.89 20.99
N GLY A 172 12.07 -3.95 20.04
CA GLY A 172 13.30 -3.27 19.62
C GLY A 172 14.26 -4.13 18.78
N SER A 173 13.84 -5.33 18.35
CA SER A 173 14.62 -6.11 17.39
C SER A 173 14.59 -5.40 16.04
N VAL A 174 15.71 -4.83 15.63
CA VAL A 174 15.89 -4.21 14.32
C VAL A 174 16.73 -5.13 13.46
N LYS A 175 16.27 -5.37 12.24
CA LYS A 175 17.09 -5.94 11.16
C LYS A 175 17.02 -4.95 10.01
N SER A 176 17.97 -4.02 9.97
CA SER A 176 18.09 -3.05 8.90
C SER A 176 19.55 -2.65 8.76
N SER A 177 20.06 -2.75 7.54
CA SER A 177 21.28 -2.10 7.10
C SER A 177 20.84 -0.92 6.23
N THR A 178 21.28 0.31 6.56
CA THR A 178 21.61 1.44 5.63
C THR A 178 21.10 2.86 5.99
N THR A 179 21.79 3.89 5.44
CA THR A 179 21.77 5.36 5.76
C THR A 179 21.98 6.27 4.50
N PRO A 180 21.65 7.59 4.54
CA PRO A 180 21.22 8.54 3.46
C PRO A 180 22.04 8.79 2.18
N ASP A 181 21.32 9.15 1.09
CA ASP A 181 21.79 9.95 -0.06
C ASP A 181 20.66 10.83 -0.66
N GLN A 182 21.00 11.86 -1.45
CA GLN A 182 20.11 12.79 -2.15
C GLN A 182 20.42 12.81 -3.66
N ASP A 183 19.58 12.15 -4.48
CA ASP A 183 19.17 12.64 -5.80
C ASP A 183 18.20 11.65 -6.46
N CYS A 184 16.99 12.12 -6.82
CA CYS A 184 16.16 11.59 -7.91
C CYS A 184 14.91 12.45 -8.14
N HIS A 185 14.72 12.89 -9.38
CA HIS A 185 13.48 13.49 -9.87
C HIS A 185 12.99 12.63 -11.06
N GLU A 186 11.74 12.16 -10.98
CA GLU A 186 10.94 11.51 -12.05
C GLU A 186 11.00 9.97 -12.23
N THR A 187 9.95 9.45 -12.86
CA THR A 187 9.72 8.04 -13.22
C THR A 187 10.70 7.58 -14.30
N ALA A 188 11.50 6.56 -14.01
CA ALA A 188 12.48 6.02 -14.94
C ALA A 188 11.91 4.84 -15.73
N HIS A 189 12.03 4.87 -17.06
CA HIS A 189 11.77 3.69 -17.89
C HIS A 189 12.80 2.59 -17.62
N LEU A 190 12.35 1.32 -17.65
CA LEU A 190 13.24 0.17 -17.54
C LEU A 190 14.31 0.22 -18.65
N LYS A 191 15.59 0.24 -18.25
CA LYS A 191 16.74 0.23 -19.15
C LYS A 191 17.43 -1.13 -19.06
N TYR A 192 17.62 -1.78 -20.20
CA TYR A 192 18.40 -3.01 -20.27
C TYR A 192 19.90 -2.73 -20.22
N HIS A 193 20.65 -3.57 -19.51
CA HIS A 193 22.10 -3.46 -19.35
C HIS A 193 22.76 -4.83 -19.61
N ASP A 194 23.77 -4.84 -20.47
CA ASP A 194 24.63 -6.00 -20.73
C ASP A 194 26.09 -5.54 -20.89
N PRO A 195 27.00 -5.88 -19.95
CA PRO A 195 26.74 -6.63 -18.73
C PRO A 195 25.78 -5.88 -17.78
N PRO A 196 25.05 -6.58 -16.89
CA PRO A 196 24.15 -5.94 -15.94
C PRO A 196 24.93 -5.07 -14.96
N LEU A 197 24.26 -4.06 -14.40
CA LEU A 197 24.81 -3.28 -13.29
C LEU A 197 24.83 -4.14 -12.02
N LEU A 198 25.81 -3.93 -11.16
CA LEU A 198 25.96 -4.63 -9.89
C LEU A 198 26.24 -3.62 -8.78
N PHE A 199 25.55 -3.74 -7.66
CA PHE A 199 25.69 -2.85 -6.50
C PHE A 199 25.85 -3.69 -5.22
N ASP A 200 26.66 -3.21 -4.29
CA ASP A 200 26.73 -3.75 -2.93
C ASP A 200 25.79 -2.94 -2.03
N LEU A 201 24.61 -3.47 -1.72
CA LEU A 201 23.58 -2.76 -0.98
C LEU A 201 23.89 -2.57 0.52
N GLU A 202 24.93 -3.22 1.05
CA GLU A 202 25.36 -2.97 2.43
C GLU A 202 26.16 -1.66 2.54
N THR A 203 26.98 -1.36 1.54
CA THR A 203 27.85 -0.19 1.51
C THR A 203 27.34 0.94 0.61
N ASP A 204 26.54 0.60 -0.41
CA ASP A 204 25.92 1.51 -1.39
C ASP A 204 24.42 1.19 -1.58
N PRO A 205 23.58 1.49 -0.57
CA PRO A 205 22.13 1.26 -0.63
C PRO A 205 21.39 2.13 -1.63
N SER A 206 22.06 3.16 -2.14
CA SER A 206 21.53 4.15 -3.07
C SER A 206 21.92 3.83 -4.51
N GLU A 207 22.59 2.69 -4.76
CA GLU A 207 22.87 2.18 -6.10
C GLU A 207 23.60 3.21 -6.99
N ASN A 208 24.64 3.84 -6.43
CA ASN A 208 25.43 4.89 -7.06
C ASN A 208 26.69 4.36 -7.76
N TYR A 209 27.32 3.32 -7.21
CA TYR A 209 28.65 2.86 -7.61
C TYR A 209 28.57 1.46 -8.23
N ASN A 210 28.51 1.41 -9.57
CA ASN A 210 28.45 0.15 -10.30
C ASN A 210 29.77 -0.65 -10.17
N LEU A 211 29.65 -1.90 -9.71
CA LEU A 211 30.74 -2.85 -9.47
C LEU A 211 30.91 -3.89 -10.59
N ALA A 212 30.07 -3.88 -11.62
CA ALA A 212 30.02 -4.95 -12.63
C ALA A 212 31.34 -5.17 -13.40
N THR A 213 32.19 -4.15 -13.49
CA THR A 213 33.50 -4.23 -14.15
C THR A 213 34.65 -4.61 -13.21
N HIS A 214 34.39 -4.66 -11.90
CA HIS A 214 35.43 -4.86 -10.89
C HIS A 214 35.75 -6.36 -10.76
N PRO A 215 37.03 -6.78 -10.91
CA PRO A 215 37.39 -8.20 -11.04
C PRO A 215 36.94 -9.10 -9.88
N GLU A 216 36.88 -8.56 -8.66
CA GLU A 216 36.52 -9.32 -7.46
C GLU A 216 35.05 -9.76 -7.45
N TYR A 217 34.17 -9.04 -8.15
CA TYR A 217 32.74 -9.34 -8.19
C TYR A 217 32.31 -10.21 -9.38
N LYS A 218 33.25 -10.63 -10.23
CA LYS A 218 32.95 -11.46 -11.40
C LYS A 218 32.22 -12.76 -11.04
N ALA A 219 32.63 -13.41 -9.94
CA ALA A 219 31.99 -14.65 -9.48
C ALA A 219 30.54 -14.40 -8.97
N VAL A 220 30.30 -13.28 -8.30
CA VAL A 220 28.98 -12.88 -7.83
C VAL A 220 28.06 -12.56 -9.01
N LEU A 221 28.56 -11.83 -10.00
CA LEU A 221 27.82 -11.51 -11.22
C LEU A 221 27.39 -12.77 -11.96
N GLN A 222 28.30 -13.74 -12.10
CA GLN A 222 27.99 -15.03 -12.73
C GLN A 222 26.90 -15.78 -11.97
N LEU A 223 26.99 -15.84 -10.64
CA LEU A 223 25.97 -16.49 -9.81
C LEU A 223 24.58 -15.86 -10.01
N ILE A 224 24.49 -14.52 -10.06
CA ILE A 224 23.23 -13.81 -10.30
C ILE A 224 22.66 -14.14 -11.69
N GLN A 225 23.52 -14.18 -12.72
CA GLN A 225 23.12 -14.52 -14.09
C GLN A 225 22.63 -15.97 -14.22
N ASP A 226 23.27 -16.90 -13.52
CA ASP A 226 22.87 -18.32 -13.49
C ASP A 226 21.49 -18.48 -12.84
N VAL A 227 21.27 -17.86 -11.67
CA VAL A 227 19.97 -17.88 -10.97
C VAL A 227 18.87 -17.25 -11.82
N LYS A 228 19.15 -16.13 -12.49
CA LYS A 228 18.21 -15.48 -13.41
C LYS A 228 17.83 -16.42 -14.56
N THR A 229 18.81 -17.06 -15.18
CA THR A 229 18.61 -17.97 -16.31
C THR A 229 17.79 -19.20 -15.91
N GLU A 230 18.07 -19.77 -14.74
CA GLU A 230 17.29 -20.87 -14.16
C GLU A 230 15.83 -20.46 -13.93
N PHE A 231 15.60 -19.29 -13.31
CA PHE A 231 14.27 -18.76 -13.08
C PHE A 231 13.50 -18.53 -14.38
N GLU A 232 14.12 -17.87 -15.37
CA GLU A 232 13.49 -17.56 -16.65
C GLU A 232 13.21 -18.82 -17.49
N GLY A 233 14.05 -19.85 -17.37
CA GLY A 233 13.84 -21.13 -18.05
C GLY A 233 12.60 -21.90 -17.57
N GLY A 234 12.18 -21.69 -16.31
CA GLY A 234 11.00 -22.32 -15.72
C GLY A 234 9.74 -21.43 -15.68
N MET A 235 9.87 -20.13 -15.96
CA MET A 235 8.78 -19.17 -15.79
C MET A 235 7.75 -19.27 -16.93
N VAL A 236 6.47 -19.37 -16.57
CA VAL A 236 5.34 -19.30 -17.50
C VAL A 236 4.44 -18.13 -17.11
N PHE A 237 4.30 -17.15 -18.01
CA PHE A 237 3.40 -16.02 -17.79
C PHE A 237 1.93 -16.47 -17.85
N GLY A 238 1.14 -16.08 -16.85
CA GLY A 238 -0.31 -16.23 -16.87
C GLY A 238 -0.98 -15.28 -17.88
N GLU A 239 -2.27 -15.51 -18.13
CA GLU A 239 -3.07 -14.62 -18.98
C GLU A 239 -3.13 -13.20 -18.40
N ALA A 240 -2.78 -12.19 -19.20
CA ALA A 240 -2.81 -10.79 -18.81
C ALA A 240 -4.26 -10.31 -18.57
N GLN A 241 -4.62 -10.04 -17.30
CA GLN A 241 -5.97 -9.59 -16.96
C GLN A 241 -6.22 -8.12 -17.34
N VAL A 242 -5.23 -7.24 -17.16
CA VAL A 242 -5.33 -5.82 -17.56
C VAL A 242 -5.46 -5.67 -19.08
N GLY A 243 -4.92 -6.62 -19.85
CA GLY A 243 -5.01 -6.63 -21.31
C GLY A 243 -6.42 -6.92 -21.87
N LYS A 244 -7.40 -7.26 -21.01
CA LYS A 244 -8.78 -7.57 -21.43
C LYS A 244 -9.62 -6.33 -21.79
N GLY A 245 -9.10 -5.13 -21.55
CA GLY A 245 -9.77 -3.86 -21.87
C GLY A 245 -10.67 -3.34 -20.74
N THR A 246 -11.43 -2.30 -21.03
CA THR A 246 -12.32 -1.61 -20.08
C THR A 246 -13.77 -1.66 -20.56
N ASP A 247 -14.71 -1.76 -19.62
CA ASP A 247 -16.16 -1.74 -19.88
C ASP A 247 -16.84 -0.79 -18.88
N PRO A 248 -17.30 0.41 -19.32
CA PRO A 248 -18.01 1.36 -18.47
C PRO A 248 -19.29 0.82 -17.85
N ALA A 249 -19.90 -0.24 -18.40
CA ALA A 249 -21.07 -0.88 -17.82
C ALA A 249 -20.76 -1.60 -16.49
N LEU A 250 -19.48 -1.88 -16.21
CA LEU A 250 -19.01 -2.47 -14.95
C LEU A 250 -18.82 -1.45 -13.82
N GLU A 251 -18.95 -0.15 -14.11
CA GLU A 251 -18.85 0.90 -13.09
C GLU A 251 -19.97 0.76 -12.04
N PRO A 252 -19.65 0.70 -10.74
CA PRO A 252 -20.66 0.61 -9.71
C PRO A 252 -21.54 1.86 -9.66
N CYS A 253 -22.85 1.65 -9.51
CA CYS A 253 -23.82 2.74 -9.45
C CYS A 253 -24.92 2.43 -8.43
N CYS A 254 -25.06 3.28 -7.42
CA CYS A 254 -26.07 3.13 -6.36
C CYS A 254 -27.50 3.25 -6.91
N ALA A 255 -27.66 3.89 -8.07
CA ALA A 255 -28.90 3.94 -8.85
C ALA A 255 -28.68 3.26 -10.22
N PRO A 256 -28.76 1.91 -10.33
CA PRO A 256 -28.35 1.18 -11.54
C PRO A 256 -29.04 1.61 -12.83
N GLN A 257 -30.26 2.17 -12.73
CA GLN A 257 -31.08 2.62 -13.85
C GLN A 257 -30.98 4.12 -14.14
N CYS A 258 -30.12 4.86 -13.42
CA CYS A 258 -30.01 6.30 -13.61
C CYS A 258 -29.35 6.63 -14.96
N THR A 259 -29.64 7.82 -15.49
CA THR A 259 -29.01 8.35 -16.70
C THR A 259 -28.90 9.88 -16.58
N PRO A 260 -27.76 10.50 -16.95
CA PRO A 260 -26.55 9.89 -17.53
C PRO A 260 -25.57 9.33 -16.50
N LYS A 261 -25.02 8.13 -16.74
CA LYS A 261 -23.90 7.59 -15.96
C LYS A 261 -22.57 8.18 -16.44
N PRO A 262 -21.56 8.34 -15.58
CA PRO A 262 -21.55 8.03 -14.13
C PRO A 262 -22.10 9.16 -13.23
N THR A 263 -22.43 10.34 -13.79
CA THR A 263 -22.76 11.53 -12.99
C THR A 263 -24.05 11.41 -12.19
N CYS A 264 -24.98 10.56 -12.61
CA CYS A 264 -26.22 10.28 -11.88
C CYS A 264 -26.06 9.26 -10.73
N CYS A 265 -24.90 8.60 -10.60
CA CYS A 265 -24.69 7.57 -9.59
C CYS A 265 -24.48 8.21 -8.22
N SER A 266 -25.55 8.31 -7.44
CA SER A 266 -25.52 8.98 -6.13
C SER A 266 -26.46 8.33 -5.11
N CYS A 267 -26.03 8.27 -3.86
CA CYS A 267 -26.83 7.94 -2.68
C CYS A 267 -26.12 8.43 -1.40
N SER A 268 -26.92 8.88 -0.43
CA SER A 268 -26.44 9.41 0.87
C SER A 268 -26.57 8.40 1.99
#